data_AF-A0A319CPT7-F1
#
_entry.id   AF-A0A319CPT7-F1
#
_cell.length_a   1.000
_cell.length_b   1.000
_cell.length_c   1.000
_cell.angle_alpha   90.00
_cell.angle_beta   90.00
_cell.angle_gamma   90.00
#
_symmetry.space_group_name_H-M   'P 1'
#
loop_
_entity.id
_entity.type
_entity.pdbx_description
1 polymer ?
#
loop_
_entity_poly.entity_id
_entity_poly.type
_entity_poly.pdbx_seq_one_letter_code
_entity_poly.pdbx_strand_id
1 'polypeptide(L)' 'MAPTTEPLIRLTLRLKKREDITHEQFHHHWTHVHGPPVSDWLRPHGVIRYVQYHQPPELRAKAAALWDFLGADSISD' A
#
# COMPACT_ATOMS: atom_id res chain seq x y z
N MET A 1 -18.07 -2.93 13.45
CA MET A 1 -18.68 -3.83 12.45
C MET A 1 -18.34 -5.25 12.85
N ALA A 2 -19.34 -6.14 12.92
CA ALA A 2 -19.07 -7.57 13.02
C ALA A 2 -18.33 -8.04 11.75
N PRO A 3 -17.42 -9.02 11.85
CA PRO A 3 -16.78 -9.60 10.67
C PRO A 3 -17.86 -10.18 9.74
N THR A 4 -17.77 -9.88 8.45
CA THR A 4 -18.62 -10.52 7.44
C THR A 4 -18.15 -11.95 7.17
N THR A 5 -19.09 -12.86 6.97
CA THR A 5 -18.84 -14.24 6.55
C THR A 5 -18.81 -14.39 5.03
N GLU A 6 -19.15 -13.33 4.29
CA GLU A 6 -19.15 -13.35 2.83
C GLU A 6 -17.72 -13.21 2.27
N PRO A 7 -17.37 -13.96 1.21
CA PRO A 7 -16.11 -13.78 0.51
C PRO A 7 -15.99 -12.35 -0.06
N LEU A 8 -14.84 -11.72 0.15
CA LEU A 8 -14.54 -10.37 -0.30
C LEU A 8 -13.43 -10.36 -1.33
N ILE A 9 -13.51 -9.44 -2.29
CA ILE A 9 -12.43 -9.15 -3.22
C ILE A 9 -11.50 -8.11 -2.57
N ARG A 10 -10.20 -8.43 -2.49
CA ARG A 10 -9.16 -7.48 -2.07
C ARG A 10 -8.30 -7.11 -3.26
N LEU A 11 -8.37 -5.84 -3.67
CA LEU A 11 -7.47 -5.27 -4.66
C LEU A 11 -6.25 -4.65 -3.97
N THR A 12 -5.06 -5.14 -4.32
CA THR A 12 -3.78 -4.57 -3.85
C THR A 12 -3.07 -3.88 -5.01
N LEU A 13 -2.81 -2.57 -4.87
CA LEU A 13 -2.10 -1.78 -5.86
C LEU A 13 -0.75 -1.34 -5.31
N ARG A 14 0.33 -1.57 -6.08
CA ARG A 14 1.66 -1.09 -5.73
C ARG A 14 2.02 0.11 -6.59
N LEU A 15 2.09 1.27 -5.95
CA LEU A 15 2.32 2.55 -6.62
C LEU A 15 3.74 3.03 -6.37
N LYS A 16 4.34 3.64 -7.39
CA LYS A 16 5.69 4.22 -7.33
C LYS A 16 5.58 5.74 -7.38
N LYS A 17 6.43 6.42 -6.60
CA LYS A 17 6.62 7.86 -6.74
C LYS A 17 7.21 8.18 -8.11
N ARG A 18 6.97 9.41 -8.58
CA ARG A 18 7.73 9.96 -9.71
C ARG A 18 9.19 10.20 -9.32
N GLU A 19 10.07 10.25 -10.31
CA GLU A 19 11.50 10.46 -10.08
C GLU A 19 11.81 11.85 -9.55
N ASP A 20 11.01 12.85 -9.94
CA ASP A 20 11.20 14.27 -9.66
C ASP A 20 10.63 14.75 -8.31
N ILE A 21 10.04 13.86 -7.52
CA ILE A 21 9.52 14.17 -6.17
C ILE A 21 10.21 13.34 -5.09
N THR A 22 10.28 13.89 -3.90
CA THR A 22 10.77 13.20 -2.71
C THR A 22 9.75 12.18 -2.20
N HIS A 23 10.20 11.21 -1.39
CA HIS A 23 9.29 10.29 -0.70
C HIS A 23 8.35 11.02 0.26
N GLU A 24 8.83 12.07 0.92
CA GLU A 24 8.02 12.89 1.82
C GLU A 24 6.88 13.58 1.07
N GLN A 25 7.18 14.24 -0.06
CA GLN A 25 6.15 14.86 -0.90
C GLN A 25 5.13 13.83 -1.41
N PHE A 26 5.60 12.65 -1.84
CA PHE A 26 4.73 11.56 -2.25
C PHE A 26 3.81 11.12 -1.11
N HIS A 27 4.36 10.82 0.07
CA HIS A 27 3.56 10.40 1.22
C HIS A 27 2.57 11.47 1.66
N HIS A 28 3.00 12.74 1.73
CA HIS A 28 2.15 13.87 2.07
C HIS A 28 0.96 14.00 1.11
N HIS A 29 1.22 13.97 -0.20
CA HIS A 29 0.16 14.02 -1.22
C HIS A 29 -0.83 12.85 -1.04
N TRP A 30 -0.33 11.63 -0.87
CA TRP A 30 -1.18 10.46 -0.73
C TRP A 30 -2.00 10.47 0.57
N THR A 31 -1.46 10.99 1.67
CA THR A 31 -2.21 11.12 2.94
C THR A 31 -3.25 12.24 2.89
N HIS A 32 -2.89 13.42 2.38
CA HIS A 32 -3.67 14.64 2.60
C HIS A 32 -4.45 15.13 1.39
N VAL A 33 -4.04 14.75 0.17
CA VAL A 33 -4.65 15.22 -1.08
C VAL A 33 -5.42 14.10 -1.76
N HIS A 34 -4.81 12.91 -1.92
CA HIS A 34 -5.43 11.79 -2.60
C HIS A 34 -6.36 10.98 -1.69
N GLY A 35 -5.90 10.61 -0.48
CA GLY A 35 -6.58 9.69 0.42
C GLY A 35 -8.02 10.09 0.79
N PRO A 36 -8.28 11.31 1.26
CA PRO A 36 -9.62 11.72 1.69
C PRO A 36 -10.68 11.64 0.58
N PRO A 37 -10.53 12.31 -0.59
CA PRO A 37 -11.56 12.26 -1.62
C PRO A 37 -11.75 10.85 -2.21
N VAL A 38 -10.70 10.03 -2.27
CA VAL A 38 -10.83 8.63 -2.70
C VAL A 38 -11.64 7.81 -1.72
N SER A 39 -11.36 7.92 -0.42
CA SER A 39 -12.14 7.24 0.61
C SER A 39 -13.63 7.66 0.59
N ASP A 40 -13.90 8.95 0.38
CA ASP A 40 -15.27 9.48 0.23
C ASP A 40 -15.94 8.95 -1.04
N TRP A 41 -15.23 8.88 -2.16
CA TRP A 41 -15.77 8.39 -3.43
C TRP A 41 -16.00 6.88 -3.44
N LEU A 42 -15.13 6.08 -2.82
CA LEU A 42 -15.21 4.61 -2.84
C LEU A 42 -16.37 4.06 -2.01
N ARG A 43 -16.70 4.71 -0.87
CA ARG A 43 -17.78 4.28 0.03
C ARG A 43 -19.15 4.12 -0.64
N PRO A 44 -19.69 5.11 -1.38
CA PRO A 44 -20.97 4.96 -2.08
C PRO A 44 -20.91 3.94 -3.23
N HIS A 45 -19.73 3.51 -3.68
CA HIS A 45 -19.52 2.51 -4.73
C HIS A 45 -19.32 1.08 -4.19
N GLY A 46 -19.70 0.82 -2.93
CA GLY A 46 -19.69 -0.53 -2.35
C GLY A 46 -18.33 -0.99 -1.83
N VAL A 47 -17.32 -0.13 -1.80
CA VAL A 47 -16.04 -0.47 -1.17
C VAL A 47 -16.16 -0.33 0.34
N ILE A 48 -16.11 -1.48 1.01
CA ILE A 48 -16.27 -1.57 2.46
C ILE A 48 -14.99 -1.25 3.25
N ARG A 49 -13.84 -1.25 2.60
CA ARG A 49 -12.54 -0.95 3.23
C ARG A 49 -11.52 -0.43 2.22
N TYR A 50 -10.96 0.74 2.51
CA TYR A 50 -9.81 1.33 1.84
C TYR A 50 -8.66 1.45 2.85
N VAL A 51 -7.48 0.97 2.48
CA VAL A 51 -6.28 1.10 3.32
C VAL A 51 -5.11 1.54 2.45
N GLN A 52 -4.37 2.52 2.94
CA GLN A 52 -3.15 3.01 2.33
C GLN A 52 -1.99 2.77 3.28
N TYR A 53 -0.90 2.23 2.74
CA TYR A 53 0.36 2.05 3.46
C TYR A 53 1.46 2.83 2.77
N HIS A 54 2.18 3.63 3.54
CA HIS A 54 3.44 4.21 3.06
C HIS A 54 4.55 3.17 3.20
N GLN A 55 5.42 3.09 2.21
CA GLN A 55 6.66 2.31 2.27
C GLN A 55 7.84 3.26 2.32
N PRO A 56 8.29 3.66 3.52
CA PRO A 56 9.52 4.43 3.66
C PRO A 56 10.73 3.71 3.05
N PRO A 57 11.69 4.46 2.48
CA PRO A 57 12.90 3.88 1.90
C PRO A 57 13.64 2.94 2.86
N GLU A 58 13.69 3.26 4.14
CA GLU A 58 14.36 2.45 5.17
C GLU A 58 13.70 1.09 5.37
N LEU A 59 12.37 1.00 5.34
CA LEU A 59 11.67 -0.30 5.43
C LEU A 59 11.91 -1.14 4.19
N ARG A 60 11.96 -0.50 3.01
CA ARG A 60 12.28 -1.18 1.76
C ARG A 60 13.71 -1.73 1.76
N ALA A 61 14.68 -0.96 2.27
CA ALA A 61 16.07 -1.41 2.39
C ALA A 61 16.18 -2.60 3.37
N LYS A 62 15.50 -2.53 4.52
CA LYS A 62 15.45 -3.66 5.47
C LYS A 62 14.80 -4.90 4.88
N ALA A 63 13.71 -4.74 4.12
CA ALA A 63 13.05 -5.86 3.46
C ALA A 63 13.97 -6.52 2.42
N ALA A 64 14.73 -5.75 1.65
CA ALA A 64 15.71 -6.29 0.70
C ALA A 64 16.81 -7.07 1.43
N ALA A 65 17.40 -6.51 2.48
CA ALA A 65 18.42 -7.21 3.26
C ALA A 65 17.89 -8.50 3.90
N LEU A 66 16.64 -8.50 4.41
CA LEU A 66 16.01 -9.69 4.96
C LEU A 66 15.76 -10.75 3.87
N TRP A 67 15.31 -10.33 2.69
CA TRP A 67 15.10 -11.20 1.54
C TRP A 67 16.40 -11.92 1.15
N ASP A 68 17.49 -11.19 1.05
CA ASP A 68 18.81 -11.75 0.76
C ASP A 68 19.26 -12.72 1.87
N PHE A 69 19.08 -12.34 3.14
CA PHE A 69 19.45 -13.17 4.30
C PHE A 69 18.69 -14.50 4.35
N LEU A 70 17.38 -14.49 4.04
CA LEU A 70 16.54 -15.67 4.07
C LEU A 70 16.85 -16.65 2.93
N GLY A 71 17.80 -16.34 2.04
CA GLY A 71 18.11 -17.15 0.88
C GLY A 71 16.94 -17.17 -0.08
N ALA A 72 16.47 -15.98 -0.47
CA ALA A 72 15.40 -15.74 -1.44
C ALA A 72 15.33 -16.70 -2.64
N ASP A 73 16.49 -17.11 -3.16
CA ASP A 73 16.61 -18.03 -4.29
C ASP A 73 16.12 -19.45 -3.96
N SER A 74 15.93 -19.79 -2.68
CA SER A 74 15.33 -21.04 -2.20
C SER A 74 13.80 -21.01 -2.13
N ILE A 75 13.20 -19.83 -2.31
CA ILE A 75 11.75 -19.63 -2.43
C ILE A 75 11.48 -19.14 -3.87
N SER A 76 11.78 -20.00 -4.84
CA SER A 76 11.14 -19.94 -6.15
C SER A 76 9.91 -20.83 -6.11
N ASP A 77 8.84 -20.43 -6.82
CA ASP A 77 7.71 -21.30 -7.16
C ASP A 77 8.18 -22.65 -7.73
#